data_AF-A0A535GMZ2-F1
#
_entry.id   AF-A0A535GMZ2-F1
#
_cell.length_a   1.000
_cell.length_b   1.000
_cell.length_c   1.000
_cell.angle_alpha   90.00
_cell.angle_beta   90.00
_cell.angle_gamma   90.00
#
_symmetry.space_group_name_H-M   'P 1'
#
loop_
_entity.id
_entity.type
_entity.pdbx_description
1 polymer ?
#
loop_
_entity_poly.entity_id
_entity_poly.type
_entity_poly.pdbx_seq_one_letter_code
_entity_poly.pdbx_strand_id
1 'polypeptide(L)'
;MQRSKLESDKGKCACGRRMKDAAIYTYRSRTDRFLFHRCECGTEWTEHQTDVDPSDPVSSDEVIEVHKRLAKFEGSIADLLQAHTTQ
;
A
#
# COMPACT_ATOMS: atom_id res chain seq x y z
N MET A 1 11.93 -10.09 -34.19
CA MET A 1 10.92 -9.02 -34.03
C MET A 1 9.68 -9.71 -33.45
N GLN A 2 9.09 -9.41 -32.30
CA GLN A 2 9.20 -8.29 -31.39
C GLN A 2 8.56 -8.74 -30.06
N ARG A 3 9.23 -8.45 -28.94
CA ARG A 3 8.67 -8.57 -27.59
C ARG A 3 7.56 -7.51 -27.46
N SER A 4 6.31 -7.93 -27.34
CA SER A 4 5.27 -7.08 -26.76
C SER A 4 5.10 -7.49 -25.31
N LYS A 5 5.78 -6.72 -24.45
CA LYS A 5 5.51 -6.63 -23.01
C LYS A 5 3.99 -6.64 -22.83
N LEU A 6 3.50 -7.62 -22.09
CA LEU A 6 2.19 -7.58 -21.45
C LEU A 6 2.23 -6.37 -20.51
N GLU A 7 1.92 -5.18 -21.02
CA GLU A 7 1.68 -4.01 -20.19
C GLU A 7 0.49 -4.41 -19.33
N SER A 8 0.80 -4.62 -18.05
CA SER A 8 -0.14 -5.12 -17.06
C SER A 8 -1.42 -4.32 -17.17
N ASP A 9 -2.52 -4.99 -17.53
CA ASP A 9 -3.87 -4.45 -17.56
C ASP A 9 -4.28 -4.16 -16.10
N LYS A 10 -3.63 -3.16 -15.48
CA LYS A 10 -3.85 -2.72 -14.10
C LYS A 10 -5.16 -1.93 -13.96
N GLY A 11 -6.01 -1.93 -14.99
CA GLY A 11 -7.16 -1.04 -15.09
C GLY A 11 -8.44 -1.73 -15.51
N LYS A 12 -8.41 -3.02 -15.89
CA LYS A 12 -9.58 -3.79 -16.26
C LYS A 12 -9.56 -5.15 -15.58
N CYS A 13 -10.74 -5.60 -15.22
CA CYS A 13 -10.98 -6.97 -14.79
C CYS A 13 -10.82 -7.92 -15.99
N ALA A 14 -10.53 -9.20 -15.74
CA ALA A 14 -10.45 -10.24 -16.76
C ALA A 14 -11.74 -10.38 -17.60
N CYS A 15 -12.88 -9.91 -17.09
CA CYS A 15 -14.15 -9.82 -17.84
C CYS A 15 -14.24 -8.63 -18.82
N GLY A 16 -13.21 -7.79 -18.91
CA GLY A 16 -13.14 -6.63 -19.79
C GLY A 16 -13.70 -5.32 -19.23
N ARG A 17 -14.39 -5.35 -18.07
CA ARG A 17 -14.86 -4.13 -17.38
C ARG A 17 -13.71 -3.36 -16.74
N ARG A 18 -13.84 -2.04 -16.61
CA ARG A 18 -12.80 -1.24 -15.95
C ARG A 18 -12.87 -1.46 -14.43
N MET A 19 -11.71 -1.50 -13.77
CA MET A 19 -11.60 -1.69 -12.32
C MET A 19 -12.31 -0.59 -11.53
N LYS A 20 -12.40 0.63 -12.06
CA LYS A 20 -13.15 1.76 -11.46
C LYS A 20 -14.66 1.53 -11.35
N ASP A 21 -15.20 0.59 -12.13
CA ASP A 21 -16.63 0.28 -12.14
C ASP A 21 -16.95 -0.85 -11.11
N ALA A 22 -15.95 -1.35 -10.38
CA ALA A 22 -16.15 -2.30 -9.31
C ALA A 22 -16.75 -1.64 -8.06
N ALA A 23 -17.55 -2.41 -7.31
CA ALA A 23 -17.96 -2.00 -5.98
C ALA A 23 -16.72 -2.01 -5.06
N ILE A 24 -16.53 -0.96 -4.28
CA ILE A 24 -15.37 -0.80 -3.39
C ILE A 24 -15.86 -0.70 -1.95
N TYR A 25 -15.33 -1.56 -1.09
CA TYR A 25 -15.43 -1.42 0.36
C TYR A 25 -14.07 -0.99 0.90
N THR A 26 -14.04 0.03 1.76
CA THR A 26 -12.80 0.55 2.34
C THR A 26 -12.78 0.27 3.83
N TYR A 27 -11.73 -0.43 4.28
CA TYR A 27 -11.36 -0.55 5.69
C TYR A 27 -10.11 0.29 5.94
N ARG A 28 -10.13 1.08 7.01
CA ARG A 28 -9.00 1.93 7.40
C ARG A 28 -8.58 1.57 8.82
N SER A 29 -7.32 1.21 8.99
CA SER A 29 -6.63 1.12 10.27
C SER A 29 -5.87 2.43 10.53
N ARG A 30 -5.04 2.49 11.58
CA ARG A 30 -4.21 3.66 11.89
C ARG A 30 -3.15 3.96 10.83
N THR A 31 -2.56 2.92 10.26
CA THR A 31 -1.39 3.00 9.37
C THR A 31 -1.69 2.53 7.97
N ASP A 32 -2.82 1.84 7.77
CA ASP A 32 -3.11 1.11 6.56
C ASP A 32 -4.55 1.35 6.10
N ARG A 33 -4.72 1.35 4.80
CA ARG A 33 -6.01 1.34 4.13
C ARG A 33 -6.09 0.12 3.23
N PHE A 34 -7.15 -0.65 3.41
CA PHE A 34 -7.47 -1.80 2.58
C PHE A 34 -8.70 -1.45 1.73
N LEU A 35 -8.56 -1.56 0.42
CA LEU A 35 -9.68 -1.45 -0.52
C LEU A 35 -10.02 -2.84 -1.02
N PHE A 36 -11.26 -3.26 -0.82
CA PHE A 36 -11.78 -4.53 -1.30
C PHE A 36 -12.67 -4.24 -2.49
N HIS A 37 -12.25 -4.73 -3.65
CA HIS A 37 -12.94 -4.51 -4.90
C HIS A 37 -13.70 -5.76 -5.28
N ARG A 38 -14.93 -5.57 -5.75
CA ARG A 38 -15.76 -6.62 -6.32
C ARG A 38 -16.30 -6.19 -7.67
N CYS A 39 -15.82 -6.83 -8.72
CA CYS A 39 -16.39 -6.67 -10.04
C CYS A 39 -17.75 -7.37 -10.11
N GLU A 40 -18.66 -6.84 -10.93
CA GLU A 40 -19.97 -7.46 -11.19
C GLU A 40 -19.87 -8.86 -11.82
N CYS A 41 -18.75 -9.23 -12.45
CA CYS A 41 -18.52 -10.61 -12.91
C CYS A 41 -18.16 -11.59 -11.78
N GLY A 42 -18.05 -11.10 -10.53
CA GLY A 42 -17.71 -11.89 -9.35
C GLY A 42 -16.22 -11.95 -9.01
N THR A 43 -15.35 -11.31 -9.81
CA THR A 43 -13.92 -11.23 -9.49
C THR A 43 -13.67 -10.25 -8.36
N GLU A 44 -12.88 -10.68 -7.38
CA GLU A 44 -12.53 -9.89 -6.20
C GLU A 44 -11.02 -9.68 -6.14
N TRP A 45 -10.60 -8.49 -5.71
CA TRP A 45 -9.20 -8.21 -5.39
C TRP A 45 -9.10 -7.24 -4.22
N THR A 46 -7.96 -7.25 -3.54
CA THR A 46 -7.69 -6.36 -2.41
C THR A 46 -6.48 -5.51 -2.71
N GLU A 47 -6.59 -4.20 -2.51
CA GLU A 47 -5.50 -3.24 -2.59
C GLU A 47 -5.13 -2.81 -1.17
N HIS A 48 -3.85 -2.91 -0.84
CA HIS A 48 -3.28 -2.41 0.41
C HIS A 48 -2.52 -1.12 0.13
N GLN A 49 -2.81 -0.08 0.91
CA GLN A 49 -2.16 1.21 0.83
C GLN A 49 -1.71 1.61 2.23
N THR A 50 -0.49 2.12 2.37
CA THR A 50 -0.06 2.77 3.61
C THR A 50 -0.74 4.12 3.70
N ASP A 51 -1.49 4.35 4.78
CA ASP A 51 -2.37 5.50 4.98
C ASP A 51 -2.11 6.09 6.36
N VAL A 52 -0.88 6.56 6.57
CA VAL A 52 -0.44 7.20 7.82
C VAL A 52 -1.05 8.60 7.89
N ASP A 53 -1.99 8.80 8.81
CA ASP A 53 -2.45 10.14 9.14
C ASP A 53 -1.47 10.80 10.11
N PRO A 54 -0.86 11.94 9.76
CA PRO A 54 0.12 12.61 10.64
C PRO A 54 -0.51 13.21 11.91
N SER A 55 -1.84 13.24 12.00
CA SER A 55 -2.59 13.71 13.16
C SER A 55 -3.04 12.56 14.07
N ASP A 56 -2.88 11.29 13.65
CA ASP A 56 -3.24 10.14 14.49
C ASP A 56 -2.26 10.04 15.67
N PRO A 57 -2.76 9.87 16.91
CA PRO A 57 -1.90 9.81 18.07
C PRO A 57 -1.02 8.55 18.05
N VAL A 58 0.29 8.76 18.08
CA VAL A 58 1.29 7.68 18.17
C VAL A 58 1.27 7.04 19.56
N SER A 59 1.16 5.72 19.61
CA SER A 59 1.23 4.96 20.86
C SER A 59 2.64 4.91 21.44
N SER A 60 2.77 4.81 22.77
CA SER A 60 4.07 4.62 23.42
C SER A 60 4.78 3.35 22.95
N ASP A 61 4.04 2.29 22.63
CA ASP A 61 4.63 1.03 22.13
C ASP A 61 5.32 1.23 20.77
N GLU A 62 4.69 2.00 19.87
CA GLU A 62 5.23 2.35 18.56
C GLU A 62 6.52 3.17 18.69
N VAL A 63 6.54 4.15 19.61
CA VAL A 63 7.75 4.94 19.91
C VAL A 63 8.87 4.06 20.47
N ILE A 64 8.55 3.13 21.37
CA ILE A 64 9.52 2.21 21.96
C ILE A 64 10.10 1.29 20.89
N GLU A 65 9.29 0.81 19.94
CA GLU A 65 9.75 -0.03 18.85
C GLU A 65 10.72 0.70 17.93
N VAL A 66 10.38 1.93 17.53
CA VAL A 66 11.28 2.80 16.74
C VAL A 66 12.59 3.04 17.49
N HIS A 67 12.52 3.36 18.79
CA HIS A 67 13.71 3.58 19.61
C HIS A 67 14.61 2.33 19.66
N LYS A 68 14.05 1.13 19.83
CA LYS A 68 14.82 -0.12 19.81
C LYS A 68 15.51 -0.38 18.47
N ARG A 69 14.84 -0.05 17.36
CA ARG A 69 15.41 -0.19 16.01
C ARG A 69 16.55 0.80 15.79
N LEU A 70 16.36 2.06 16.17
CA LEU A 70 17.37 3.11 16.05
C LEU A 70 18.58 2.86 16.95
N ALA A 71 18.37 2.36 18.18
CA ALA A 71 19.47 2.04 19.10
C ALA A 71 20.44 0.97 18.58
N LYS A 72 19.99 0.13 17.64
CA LYS A 72 20.80 -0.92 16.99
C LYS A 72 21.24 -0.54 15.58
N PHE A 73 20.89 0.64 15.10
CA PHE A 73 21.18 1.06 13.75
C PHE A 73 22.57 1.68 13.66
N GLU A 74 23.45 1.07 12.87
CA GLU A 74 24.84 1.50 12.69
C GLU A 74 25.06 2.31 11.38
N GLY A 75 23.99 2.60 10.63
CA GLY A 75 24.06 3.34 9.36
C GLY A 75 23.93 4.87 9.52
N SER A 76 23.96 5.59 8.41
CA SER A 76 23.76 7.04 8.43
C SER A 76 22.28 7.42 8.46
N ILE A 77 21.97 8.63 8.94
CA ILE A 77 20.60 9.17 8.86
C ILE A 77 20.09 9.21 7.42
N ALA A 78 20.97 9.40 6.43
CA ALA A 78 20.59 9.39 5.02
C ALA A 78 20.05 8.02 4.58
N ASP A 79 20.62 6.92 5.08
CA ASP A 79 20.16 5.55 4.79
C ASP A 79 18.77 5.27 5.40
N LEU A 80 18.45 5.86 6.57
CA LEU A 80 17.13 5.76 7.18
C LEU A 80 16.06 6.51 6.37
N LEU A 81 16.41 7.68 5.82
CA LEU A 81 15.47 8.53 5.08
C LEU A 81 15.23 8.04 3.65
N GLN A 82 16.19 7.32 3.05
CA GLN A 82 16.07 6.81 1.69
C GLN A 82 14.99 5.72 1.57
N ALA A 83 14.74 4.93 2.61
CA ALA A 83 13.68 3.92 2.62
C ALA A 83 12.27 4.50 2.44
N HIS A 84 12.06 5.76 2.84
CA HIS A 84 10.79 6.49 2.68
C HIS A 84 10.66 7.23 1.34
N THR A 85 11.70 7.19 0.49
CA THR A 85 11.71 7.80 -0.84
C THR A 85 11.82 6.71 -1.89
N THR A 86 10.87 5.78 -1.89
CA THR A 86 10.75 4.80 -2.99
C THR A 86 9.43 5.06 -3.71
N GLN A 87 9.55 5.80 -4.83
CA GLN A 87 8.67 5.90 -6.01
C GLN A 87 7.14 5.93 -5.82
#